data_AF-A0A0G0H5R7-F1
#
_entry.id   AF-A0A0G0H5R7-F1
#
_cell.length_a   1.000
_cell.length_b   1.000
_cell.length_c   1.000
_cell.angle_alpha   90.00
_cell.angle_beta   90.00
_cell.angle_gamma   90.00
#
_symmetry.space_group_name_H-M   'P 1'
#
loop_
_entity.id
_entity.type
_entity.pdbx_description
1 polymer ?
#
loop_
_entity_poly.entity_id
_entity_poly.type
_entity_poly.pdbx_seq_one_letter_code
_entity_poly.pdbx_strand_id
1 'polypeptide(L)'
;MAKKTGISNHKIQYDRCAIAYKQKIVEFAKKTKNQKVLDVGCGLGNYTSLFLHSNNSVHGLDIQDVRLRHHTSFAFRLYNGYTFPYASNYFDTVTCFDVLEHIKHDVCTVSEIYRVLQPNGRVYIATPNRHRLISLLKILIGKKDIFPKIMQEKGIGGKSFHVREYTEHELYTLFQNAQFRDITISTFMKTQLINLSKNTFVQGGFLLTVSSFIAGFLNYLFNIFAARALGPEGYGEIAALFAYIVVLSIPMGTITSLLIQKIGSAENPKEYAVAVHSWIVEKTKKWWFLIFGIVIITPFIPSVTNLSPMSGYILPFLMVVSFASAYYTGALQGLHIFFLFAVISIGSVLLKLTGAILALYGFGGLEIVLVFLVLSGIVGLLLNHLIFIKNIRAKAGQIMIKNHGIRNIFKDRQLWLTTGVMAALALMNNVDIMFAKKFFDAEQAGLYSSWALFAKIIFYVLGPILTMSFIFFSSKKHEIKHQIVFISSFIFLAMVGVITNLGYGAFGKLIIDSLFGKAFWGAIPFLEWAAYFGTGYTMMTFMMYYYLAKKNTISLLPAVLFPVYLITLFLFSKTISDVMYISTIYTYVNITIFLLVFFKDRFLFLIH
;
A
#
# COMPACT_ATOMS: atom_id res chain seq x y z
N MET A 1 -58.49 -11.08 -7.24
CA MET A 1 -58.60 -11.96 -6.05
C MET A 1 -57.29 -11.87 -5.27
N ALA A 2 -57.36 -11.52 -3.98
CA ALA A 2 -56.22 -11.24 -3.12
C ALA A 2 -55.82 -12.48 -2.29
N LYS A 3 -54.51 -12.64 -1.99
CA LYS A 3 -54.00 -13.01 -0.65
C LYS A 3 -52.48 -12.81 -0.50
N LYS A 4 -52.14 -11.97 0.48
CA LYS A 4 -50.91 -11.86 1.29
C LYS A 4 -50.51 -13.23 1.90
N THR A 5 -49.31 -13.53 2.41
CA THR A 5 -47.98 -12.91 2.52
C THR A 5 -47.09 -14.04 3.05
N GLY A 6 -46.07 -14.43 2.28
CA GLY A 6 -44.98 -15.27 2.80
C GLY A 6 -44.05 -14.41 3.64
N ILE A 7 -43.72 -14.91 4.83
CA ILE A 7 -42.77 -14.34 5.78
C ILE A 7 -41.41 -14.19 5.08
N SER A 8 -41.04 -12.96 4.70
CA SER A 8 -39.68 -12.67 4.30
C SER A 8 -38.81 -12.57 5.55
N ASN A 9 -38.03 -13.63 5.82
CA ASN A 9 -36.89 -13.58 6.71
C ASN A 9 -35.88 -12.54 6.17
N HIS A 10 -36.07 -11.27 6.51
CA HIS A 10 -35.02 -10.27 6.38
C HIS A 10 -33.95 -10.59 7.43
N LYS A 11 -32.92 -11.36 7.04
CA LYS A 11 -31.64 -11.39 7.74
C LYS A 11 -31.09 -9.95 7.73
N ILE A 12 -31.34 -9.19 8.78
CA ILE A 12 -30.67 -7.92 9.04
C ILE A 12 -29.19 -8.25 9.18
N GLN A 13 -28.41 -7.96 8.14
CA GLN A 13 -26.97 -8.10 8.16
C GLN A 13 -26.43 -6.98 9.05
N TYR A 14 -26.17 -7.28 10.33
CA TYR A 14 -25.62 -6.30 11.27
C TYR A 14 -24.31 -5.73 10.72
N ASP A 15 -24.21 -4.40 10.66
CA ASP A 15 -22.96 -3.70 10.37
C ASP A 15 -21.89 -4.13 11.39
N ARG A 16 -20.62 -4.19 10.97
CA ARG A 16 -19.48 -4.51 11.86
C ARG A 16 -19.44 -3.59 13.08
N CYS A 17 -19.89 -2.34 12.93
CA CYS A 17 -20.02 -1.40 14.05
C CYS A 17 -21.03 -1.88 15.09
N ALA A 18 -22.20 -2.37 14.66
CA ALA A 18 -23.25 -2.88 15.55
C ALA A 18 -22.83 -4.17 16.27
N ILE A 19 -22.06 -5.04 15.60
CA ILE A 19 -21.50 -6.26 16.21
C ILE A 19 -20.48 -5.89 17.31
N ALA A 20 -19.52 -5.00 17.01
CA ALA A 20 -18.53 -4.58 17.98
C ALA A 20 -19.14 -3.80 19.15
N TYR A 21 -20.18 -3.00 18.86
CA TYR A 21 -20.97 -2.32 19.87
C TYR A 21 -21.63 -3.32 20.84
N LYS A 22 -22.36 -4.31 20.31
CA LYS A 22 -22.96 -5.37 21.12
C LYS A 22 -21.92 -6.14 21.94
N GLN A 23 -20.75 -6.44 21.37
CA GLN A 23 -19.66 -7.11 22.09
C GLN A 23 -19.18 -6.30 23.29
N LYS A 24 -18.99 -4.97 23.15
CA LYS A 24 -18.63 -4.10 24.27
C LYS A 24 -19.69 -4.08 25.38
N ILE A 25 -20.98 -4.03 25.03
CA ILE A 25 -22.06 -4.11 26.03
C ILE A 25 -22.00 -5.44 26.77
N VAL A 26 -21.77 -6.56 26.07
CA VAL A 26 -21.58 -7.88 26.69
C VAL A 26 -20.37 -7.89 27.64
N GLU A 27 -19.26 -7.24 27.28
CA GLU A 27 -18.10 -7.09 28.17
C GLU A 27 -18.42 -6.27 29.42
N PHE A 28 -19.22 -5.22 29.30
CA PHE A 28 -19.68 -4.44 30.46
C PHE A 28 -20.62 -5.25 31.35
N ALA A 29 -21.58 -5.96 30.76
CA ALA A 29 -22.48 -6.83 31.50
C ALA A 29 -21.70 -7.87 32.32
N LYS A 30 -20.70 -8.53 31.72
CA LYS A 30 -19.83 -9.51 32.41
C LYS A 30 -19.08 -8.94 33.63
N LYS A 31 -18.89 -7.62 33.73
CA LYS A 31 -18.25 -6.96 34.89
C LYS A 31 -19.23 -6.72 36.04
N THR A 32 -20.52 -6.90 35.83
CA THR A 32 -21.56 -6.74 36.84
C THR A 32 -21.87 -8.10 37.49
N LYS A 33 -21.82 -8.15 38.82
CA LYS A 33 -22.14 -9.35 39.60
C LYS A 33 -22.68 -8.93 40.96
N ASN A 34 -23.82 -9.49 41.37
CA ASN A 34 -24.53 -9.13 42.60
C ASN A 34 -24.81 -7.61 42.71
N GLN A 35 -25.10 -6.94 41.59
CA GLN A 35 -25.29 -5.50 41.53
C GLN A 35 -26.75 -5.13 41.23
N LYS A 36 -27.17 -3.95 41.71
CA LYS A 36 -28.37 -3.25 41.27
C LYS A 36 -28.03 -2.46 40.00
N VAL A 37 -28.62 -2.86 38.87
CA VAL A 37 -28.35 -2.28 37.55
C VAL A 37 -29.60 -1.55 37.05
N LEU A 38 -29.46 -0.30 36.65
CA LEU A 38 -30.52 0.47 35.98
C LEU A 38 -30.17 0.65 34.50
N ASP A 39 -31.07 0.32 33.60
CA ASP A 39 -30.97 0.63 32.17
C ASP A 39 -31.92 1.77 31.79
N VAL A 40 -31.35 2.94 31.52
CA VAL A 40 -32.07 4.18 31.17
C VAL A 40 -32.35 4.20 29.68
N GLY A 41 -33.62 4.29 29.31
CA GLY A 41 -34.12 4.13 27.94
C GLY A 41 -34.02 2.68 27.47
N CYS A 42 -34.53 1.75 28.26
CA CYS A 42 -34.38 0.31 28.01
C CYS A 42 -35.07 -0.19 26.72
N GLY A 43 -36.03 0.57 26.18
CA GLY A 43 -36.72 0.28 24.93
C GLY A 43 -37.28 -1.14 24.88
N LEU A 44 -36.82 -1.93 23.91
CA LEU A 44 -37.27 -3.31 23.71
C LEU A 44 -36.79 -4.29 24.80
N GLY A 45 -35.81 -3.92 25.63
CA GLY A 45 -35.20 -4.78 26.64
C GLY A 45 -34.02 -5.64 26.16
N ASN A 46 -33.59 -5.47 24.91
CA ASN A 46 -32.53 -6.29 24.28
C ASN A 46 -31.20 -6.19 25.05
N TYR A 47 -30.75 -4.97 25.37
CA TYR A 47 -29.50 -4.76 26.11
C TYR A 47 -29.68 -4.97 27.61
N THR A 48 -30.82 -4.56 28.17
CA THR A 48 -31.20 -4.79 29.57
C THR A 48 -31.08 -6.27 29.95
N SER A 49 -31.56 -7.17 29.07
CA SER A 49 -31.51 -8.62 29.31
C SER A 49 -30.10 -9.18 29.43
N LEU A 50 -29.08 -8.51 28.88
CA LEU A 50 -27.69 -8.94 29.01
C LEU A 50 -27.18 -8.82 30.44
N PHE A 51 -27.79 -7.99 31.29
CA PHE A 51 -27.38 -7.79 32.68
C PHE A 51 -28.09 -8.74 33.67
N LEU A 52 -29.03 -9.57 33.22
CA LEU A 52 -29.79 -10.51 34.07
C LEU A 52 -28.98 -11.70 34.60
N HIS A 53 -27.70 -11.80 34.24
CA HIS A 53 -26.83 -12.85 34.75
C HIS A 53 -26.25 -12.50 36.12
N SER A 54 -25.51 -13.45 36.71
CA SER A 54 -24.68 -13.22 37.91
C SER A 54 -25.41 -12.60 39.11
N ASN A 55 -26.70 -12.96 39.28
CA ASN A 55 -27.54 -12.56 40.42
C ASN A 55 -27.69 -11.03 40.59
N ASN A 56 -27.72 -10.31 39.46
CA ASN A 56 -28.00 -8.88 39.46
C ASN A 56 -29.49 -8.58 39.65
N SER A 57 -29.80 -7.46 40.32
CA SER A 57 -31.15 -6.89 40.35
C SER A 57 -31.28 -5.84 39.25
N VAL A 58 -31.91 -6.19 38.13
CA VAL A 58 -31.98 -5.34 36.93
C VAL A 58 -33.30 -4.59 36.88
N HIS A 59 -33.20 -3.29 36.62
CA HIS A 59 -34.31 -2.35 36.47
C HIS A 59 -34.21 -1.67 35.10
N GLY A 60 -35.31 -1.62 34.35
CA GLY A 60 -35.44 -0.84 33.13
C GLY A 60 -36.27 0.42 33.36
N LEU A 61 -35.87 1.51 32.73
CA LEU A 61 -36.57 2.80 32.79
C LEU A 61 -36.80 3.34 31.38
N ASP A 62 -38.03 3.74 31.04
CA ASP A 62 -38.33 4.36 29.75
C ASP A 62 -39.55 5.31 29.85
N ILE A 63 -39.73 6.20 28.88
CA ILE A 63 -40.91 7.10 28.83
C ILE A 63 -42.17 6.37 28.35
N GLN A 64 -42.00 5.21 27.72
CA GLN A 64 -43.08 4.37 27.21
C GLN A 64 -42.73 2.88 27.37
N ASP A 65 -43.72 2.03 27.63
CA ASP A 65 -43.50 0.58 27.66
C ASP A 65 -43.61 0.00 26.25
N VAL A 66 -42.45 -0.19 25.61
CA VAL A 66 -42.33 -0.83 24.28
C VAL A 66 -41.61 -2.17 24.34
N ARG A 67 -41.46 -2.75 25.54
CA ARG A 67 -40.70 -3.99 25.75
C ARG A 67 -41.32 -5.14 24.96
N LEU A 68 -40.47 -6.02 24.41
CA LEU A 68 -40.97 -7.25 23.79
C LEU A 68 -41.61 -8.13 24.86
N ARG A 69 -42.67 -8.87 24.50
CA ARG A 69 -43.44 -9.73 25.43
C ARG A 69 -42.59 -10.75 26.19
N HIS A 70 -41.40 -11.09 25.70
CA HIS A 70 -40.47 -12.05 26.29
C HIS A 70 -39.41 -11.40 27.22
N HIS A 71 -39.38 -10.07 27.33
CA HIS A 71 -38.46 -9.30 28.17
C HIS A 71 -39.15 -8.76 29.43
N THR A 72 -39.78 -9.65 30.20
CA THR A 72 -40.49 -9.33 31.45
C THR A 72 -39.70 -9.67 32.71
N SER A 73 -38.50 -10.25 32.57
CA SER A 73 -37.69 -10.77 33.69
C SER A 73 -36.94 -9.70 34.50
N PHE A 74 -37.17 -8.42 34.25
CA PHE A 74 -36.59 -7.29 35.00
C PHE A 74 -37.68 -6.33 35.46
N ALA A 75 -37.43 -5.62 36.56
CA ALA A 75 -38.35 -4.59 37.07
C ALA A 75 -38.41 -3.41 36.08
N PHE A 76 -39.58 -2.85 35.81
CA PHE A 76 -39.72 -1.73 34.89
C PHE A 76 -40.51 -0.58 35.51
N ARG A 77 -40.07 0.65 35.23
CA ARG A 77 -40.78 1.87 35.63
C ARG A 77 -40.87 2.85 34.47
N LEU A 78 -41.99 3.58 34.43
CA LEU A 78 -42.15 4.73 33.55
C LEU A 78 -41.64 6.00 34.24
N TYR A 79 -41.11 6.94 33.46
CA TYR A 79 -40.78 8.28 33.92
C TYR A 79 -41.22 9.35 32.93
N ASN A 80 -41.21 10.61 33.39
CA ASN A 80 -41.69 11.77 32.64
C ASN A 80 -40.65 12.38 31.68
N GLY A 81 -39.47 11.77 31.53
CA GLY A 81 -38.35 12.34 30.76
C GLY A 81 -37.42 13.28 31.55
N TYR A 82 -37.79 13.65 32.78
CA TYR A 82 -37.07 14.64 33.59
C TYR A 82 -36.55 14.09 34.92
N THR A 83 -37.33 13.26 35.62
CA THR A 83 -37.02 12.78 36.97
C THR A 83 -37.16 11.27 37.06
N PHE A 84 -36.14 10.60 37.60
CA PHE A 84 -36.13 9.15 37.77
C PHE A 84 -36.90 8.77 39.04
N PRO A 85 -37.86 7.81 38.98
CA PRO A 85 -38.68 7.38 40.11
C PRO A 85 -37.89 6.44 41.05
N TYR A 86 -36.69 6.84 41.45
CA TYR A 86 -35.78 6.10 42.31
C TYR A 86 -35.13 7.02 43.34
N ALA A 87 -34.85 6.46 44.52
CA ALA A 87 -34.13 7.17 45.58
C ALA A 87 -32.68 7.49 45.14
N SER A 88 -32.08 8.50 45.77
CA SER A 88 -30.67 8.81 45.57
C SER A 88 -29.80 7.66 46.09
N ASN A 89 -28.61 7.46 45.49
CA ASN A 89 -27.66 6.41 45.89
C ASN A 89 -28.28 4.99 45.93
N TYR A 90 -29.04 4.61 44.90
CA TYR A 90 -29.76 3.34 44.88
C TYR A 90 -29.06 2.27 44.02
N PHE A 91 -28.49 2.65 42.87
CA PHE A 91 -27.91 1.71 41.89
C PHE A 91 -26.39 1.66 41.97
N ASP A 92 -25.83 0.46 41.79
CA ASP A 92 -24.38 0.24 41.66
C ASP A 92 -23.89 0.56 40.25
N THR A 93 -24.72 0.23 39.25
CA THR A 93 -24.42 0.45 37.83
C THR A 93 -25.62 1.07 37.12
N VAL A 94 -25.38 2.09 36.31
CA VAL A 94 -26.37 2.65 35.38
C VAL A 94 -25.87 2.46 33.94
N THR A 95 -26.76 2.05 33.04
CA THR A 95 -26.51 2.00 31.60
C THR A 95 -27.42 2.98 30.86
N CYS A 96 -26.92 3.57 29.78
CA CYS A 96 -27.67 4.48 28.93
C CYS A 96 -27.16 4.32 27.48
N PHE A 97 -27.86 3.51 26.70
CA PHE A 97 -27.39 3.03 25.39
C PHE A 97 -28.29 3.55 24.27
N ASP A 98 -27.74 4.39 23.39
CA ASP A 98 -28.44 5.02 22.26
C ASP A 98 -29.68 5.85 22.69
N VAL A 99 -29.51 6.66 23.74
CA VAL A 99 -30.60 7.41 24.38
C VAL A 99 -30.28 8.90 24.50
N LEU A 100 -29.06 9.27 24.91
CA LEU A 100 -28.68 10.66 25.13
C LEU A 100 -28.83 11.55 23.88
N GLU A 101 -28.65 11.00 22.68
CA GLU A 101 -28.83 11.72 21.41
C GLU A 101 -30.28 12.14 21.15
N HIS A 102 -31.24 11.51 21.81
CA HIS A 102 -32.67 11.76 21.66
C HIS A 102 -33.21 12.75 22.70
N ILE A 103 -32.42 13.08 23.73
CA ILE A 103 -32.87 13.88 24.86
C ILE A 103 -32.52 15.35 24.65
N LYS A 104 -33.52 16.23 24.74
CA LYS A 104 -33.34 17.69 24.60
C LYS A 104 -32.66 18.33 25.83
N HIS A 105 -32.93 17.80 27.02
CA HIS A 105 -32.38 18.26 28.29
C HIS A 105 -31.41 17.22 28.88
N ASP A 106 -30.37 16.90 28.09
CA ASP A 106 -29.33 15.90 28.40
C ASP A 106 -28.67 16.13 29.77
N VAL A 107 -28.39 17.38 30.15
CA VAL A 107 -27.84 17.76 31.46
C VAL A 107 -28.71 17.27 32.62
N CYS A 108 -30.04 17.40 32.53
CA CYS A 108 -30.95 16.94 33.57
C CYS A 108 -30.91 15.41 33.72
N THR A 109 -30.91 14.68 32.60
CA THR A 109 -30.81 13.22 32.62
C THR A 109 -29.48 12.76 33.21
N VAL A 110 -28.35 13.37 32.84
CA VAL A 110 -27.05 13.01 33.40
C VAL A 110 -26.98 13.33 34.89
N SER A 111 -27.62 14.42 35.34
CA SER A 111 -27.72 14.76 36.77
C SER A 111 -28.56 13.73 37.55
N GLU A 112 -29.66 13.24 36.98
CA GLU A 112 -30.45 12.17 37.59
C GLU A 112 -29.70 10.84 37.62
N ILE A 113 -28.93 10.51 36.57
CA ILE A 113 -28.03 9.34 36.56
C ILE A 113 -27.03 9.45 37.72
N TYR A 114 -26.42 10.62 37.90
CA TYR A 114 -25.50 10.87 39.03
C TYR A 114 -26.21 10.68 40.37
N ARG A 115 -27.41 11.27 40.54
CA ARG A 115 -28.17 11.21 41.80
C ARG A 115 -28.52 9.78 42.21
N VAL A 116 -28.95 8.94 41.28
CA VAL A 116 -29.39 7.56 41.59
C VAL A 116 -28.24 6.58 41.74
N LEU A 117 -27.03 6.93 41.29
CA LEU A 117 -25.83 6.12 41.49
C LEU A 117 -25.34 6.20 42.93
N GLN A 118 -24.97 5.06 43.50
CA GLN A 118 -24.25 5.02 44.78
C GLN A 118 -22.85 5.65 44.65
N PRO A 119 -22.22 6.08 45.76
CA PRO A 119 -20.82 6.42 45.77
C PRO A 119 -19.97 5.27 45.19
N ASN A 120 -19.04 5.58 44.29
CA ASN A 120 -18.24 4.61 43.52
C ASN A 120 -19.03 3.75 42.51
N GLY A 121 -20.30 4.04 42.28
CA GLY A 121 -21.11 3.45 41.23
C GLY A 121 -20.58 3.80 39.84
N ARG A 122 -20.93 3.00 38.84
CA ARG A 122 -20.41 3.14 37.46
C ARG A 122 -21.53 3.43 36.48
N VAL A 123 -21.23 4.28 35.49
CA VAL A 123 -22.12 4.51 34.35
C VAL A 123 -21.47 4.00 33.06
N TYR A 124 -22.23 3.26 32.25
CA TYR A 124 -21.82 2.87 30.90
C TYR A 124 -22.75 3.51 29.87
N ILE A 125 -22.16 4.22 28.92
CA ILE A 125 -22.91 5.02 27.95
C ILE A 125 -22.44 4.70 26.55
N ALA A 126 -23.41 4.68 25.64
CA ALA A 126 -23.13 4.68 24.22
C ALA A 126 -24.05 5.66 23.51
N THR A 127 -23.45 6.42 22.60
CA THR A 127 -24.13 7.40 21.77
C THR A 127 -23.34 7.56 20.46
N PRO A 128 -23.98 7.92 19.34
CA PRO A 128 -23.31 8.16 18.08
C PRO A 128 -22.26 9.27 18.18
N ASN A 129 -21.08 9.00 17.62
CA ASN A 129 -20.02 9.99 17.49
C ASN A 129 -20.28 10.87 16.26
N ARG A 130 -20.34 12.20 16.46
CA ARG A 130 -20.45 13.21 15.38
C ARG A 130 -19.26 13.15 14.41
N HIS A 131 -18.07 12.76 14.88
CA HIS A 131 -16.85 12.60 14.07
C HIS A 131 -16.67 11.19 13.49
N ARG A 132 -17.75 10.43 13.30
CA ARG A 132 -17.67 9.16 12.56
C ARG A 132 -17.20 9.40 11.11
N LEU A 133 -16.54 8.41 10.52
CA LEU A 133 -15.87 8.53 9.21
C LEU A 133 -16.81 9.07 8.13
N ILE A 134 -18.07 8.63 8.13
CA ILE A 134 -19.05 9.06 7.14
C ILE A 134 -19.41 10.55 7.28
N SER A 135 -19.38 11.09 8.49
CA SER A 135 -19.59 12.53 8.75
C SER A 135 -18.37 13.35 8.32
N LEU A 136 -17.16 12.84 8.53
CA LEU A 136 -15.93 13.47 8.01
C LEU A 136 -15.91 13.50 6.47
N LEU A 137 -16.28 12.39 5.84
CA LEU A 137 -16.36 12.30 4.37
C LEU A 137 -17.42 13.25 3.80
N LYS A 138 -18.55 13.44 4.48
CA LYS A 138 -19.57 14.42 4.09
C LYS A 138 -19.02 15.84 4.10
N ILE A 139 -18.26 16.21 5.13
CA ILE A 139 -17.63 17.54 5.25
C ILE A 139 -16.70 17.78 4.04
N LEU A 140 -15.90 16.78 3.66
CA LEU A 140 -14.99 16.89 2.51
C LEU A 140 -15.71 17.09 1.16
N ILE A 141 -16.94 16.61 1.01
CA ILE A 141 -17.78 16.84 -0.18
C ILE A 141 -18.76 18.00 -0.02
N GLY A 142 -18.51 18.90 0.95
CA GLY A 142 -19.32 20.11 1.19
C GLY A 142 -20.68 19.84 1.85
N LYS A 143 -20.98 18.63 2.30
CA LYS A 143 -22.22 18.29 3.00
C LYS A 143 -22.05 18.43 4.52
N LYS A 144 -22.97 19.14 5.18
CA LYS A 144 -23.03 19.26 6.64
C LYS A 144 -24.10 18.32 7.20
N ASP A 145 -23.87 17.76 8.38
CA ASP A 145 -24.93 17.08 9.14
C ASP A 145 -25.78 18.16 9.84
N ILE A 146 -27.11 18.10 9.65
CA ILE A 146 -28.08 19.04 10.24
C ILE A 146 -28.86 18.30 11.35
N PHE A 147 -29.03 18.95 12.50
CA PHE A 147 -29.84 18.46 13.61
C PHE A 147 -31.02 19.42 13.86
N PRO A 148 -32.19 18.92 14.31
CA PRO A 148 -32.50 17.52 14.62
C PRO A 148 -32.58 16.65 13.36
N LYS A 149 -32.12 15.40 13.47
CA LYS A 149 -32.05 14.45 12.35
C LYS A 149 -33.03 13.30 12.54
N ILE A 150 -33.91 13.07 11.57
CA ILE A 150 -34.84 11.93 11.54
C ILE A 150 -34.06 10.67 11.14
N MET A 151 -34.09 9.64 12.00
CA MET A 151 -33.44 8.36 11.72
C MET A 151 -34.42 7.29 11.26
N GLN A 152 -35.65 7.29 11.80
CA GLN A 152 -36.72 6.36 11.42
C GLN A 152 -38.07 7.06 11.52
N GLU A 153 -38.90 6.94 10.47
CA GLU A 153 -40.25 7.53 10.46
C GLU A 153 -41.35 6.57 10.93
N LYS A 154 -41.13 5.24 10.85
CA LYS A 154 -42.13 4.20 11.14
C LYS A 154 -41.49 2.92 11.72
N GLY A 155 -41.04 2.96 12.97
CA GLY A 155 -40.46 1.81 13.69
C GLY A 155 -41.16 1.51 15.02
N ILE A 156 -40.78 0.40 15.66
CA ILE A 156 -41.20 0.09 17.04
C ILE A 156 -40.57 1.16 17.95
N GLY A 157 -41.39 2.04 18.52
CA GLY A 157 -40.96 3.22 19.28
C GLY A 157 -41.28 4.59 18.65
N GLY A 158 -41.84 4.63 17.43
CA GLY A 158 -42.31 5.88 16.78
C GLY A 158 -41.27 6.60 15.92
N LYS A 159 -41.46 7.91 15.69
CA LYS A 159 -40.48 8.75 14.98
C LYS A 159 -39.26 9.00 15.88
N SER A 160 -38.08 8.52 15.48
CA SER A 160 -36.84 8.70 16.23
C SER A 160 -36.01 9.85 15.65
N PHE A 161 -35.66 10.82 16.51
CA PHE A 161 -34.91 12.02 16.16
C PHE A 161 -33.63 12.11 16.97
N HIS A 162 -32.48 12.31 16.33
CA HIS A 162 -31.30 12.77 17.06
C HIS A 162 -31.42 14.27 17.22
N VAL A 163 -31.60 14.74 18.46
CA VAL A 163 -31.54 16.15 18.82
C VAL A 163 -30.10 16.65 18.71
N ARG A 164 -29.15 15.81 19.11
CA ARG A 164 -27.71 16.08 19.05
C ARG A 164 -26.93 14.78 18.95
N GLU A 165 -25.82 14.79 18.22
CA GLU A 165 -24.77 13.77 18.36
C GLU A 165 -23.53 14.41 18.97
N TYR A 166 -22.79 13.67 19.79
CA TYR A 166 -21.70 14.21 20.60
C TYR A 166 -20.34 14.02 19.93
N THR A 167 -19.43 14.98 20.13
CA THR A 167 -17.98 14.73 20.02
C THR A 167 -17.44 14.11 21.30
N GLU A 168 -16.24 13.53 21.28
CA GLU A 168 -15.60 12.99 22.50
C GLU A 168 -15.47 14.07 23.59
N HIS A 169 -15.13 15.30 23.19
CA HIS A 169 -14.97 16.43 24.12
C HIS A 169 -16.32 16.88 24.72
N GLU A 170 -17.36 17.04 23.90
CA GLU A 170 -18.68 17.45 24.40
C GLU A 170 -19.27 16.43 25.39
N LEU A 171 -19.12 15.14 25.10
CA LEU A 171 -19.57 14.09 26.01
C LEU A 171 -18.74 14.09 27.30
N TYR A 172 -17.42 14.25 27.21
CA TYR A 172 -16.57 14.37 28.39
C TYR A 172 -17.01 15.54 29.29
N THR A 173 -17.19 16.73 28.70
CA THR A 173 -17.60 17.94 29.43
C THR A 173 -18.98 17.78 30.05
N LEU A 174 -19.93 17.15 29.37
CA LEU A 174 -21.26 16.87 29.93
C LEU A 174 -21.18 16.04 31.22
N PHE A 175 -20.39 14.97 31.22
CA PHE A 175 -20.21 14.12 32.40
C PHE A 175 -19.35 14.76 33.48
N GLN A 176 -18.31 15.50 33.09
CA GLN A 176 -17.47 16.23 34.03
C GLN A 176 -18.26 17.29 34.80
N ASN A 177 -19.11 18.06 34.10
CA ASN A 177 -19.96 19.08 34.71
C ASN A 177 -21.01 18.47 35.66
N ALA A 178 -21.46 17.24 35.39
CA ALA A 178 -22.30 16.45 36.28
C ALA A 178 -21.51 15.72 37.38
N GLN A 179 -20.28 16.15 37.66
CA GLN A 179 -19.44 15.68 38.77
C GLN A 179 -18.93 14.23 38.67
N PHE A 180 -19.00 13.61 37.48
CA PHE A 180 -18.33 12.32 37.26
C PHE A 180 -16.81 12.47 37.21
N ARG A 181 -16.10 11.47 37.74
CA ARG A 181 -14.64 11.34 37.73
C ARG A 181 -14.23 10.07 36.98
N ASP A 182 -12.96 9.96 36.60
CA ASP A 182 -12.41 8.81 35.87
C ASP A 182 -13.10 8.50 34.52
N ILE A 183 -13.52 9.55 33.81
CA ILE A 183 -14.25 9.44 32.55
C ILE A 183 -13.33 8.91 31.45
N THR A 184 -13.65 7.71 30.95
CA THR A 184 -12.94 7.08 29.83
C THR A 184 -13.85 6.99 28.61
N ILE A 185 -13.45 7.63 27.50
CA ILE A 185 -14.19 7.60 26.23
C ILE A 185 -13.40 6.80 25.19
N SER A 186 -14.08 5.89 24.50
CA SER A 186 -13.47 5.10 23.42
C SER A 186 -14.34 5.07 22.17
N THR A 187 -13.76 5.42 21.03
CA THR A 187 -14.46 5.42 19.73
C THR A 187 -14.04 4.24 18.86
N PHE A 188 -14.99 3.70 18.09
CA PHE A 188 -14.77 2.53 17.23
C PHE A 188 -13.60 2.74 16.26
N MET A 189 -13.52 3.91 15.63
CA MET A 189 -12.46 4.24 14.67
C MET A 189 -11.07 4.29 15.31
N LYS A 190 -10.94 4.91 16.50
CA LYS A 190 -9.67 5.01 17.23
C LYS A 190 -9.17 3.62 17.63
N THR A 191 -10.05 2.75 18.12
CA THR A 191 -9.70 1.36 18.44
C THR A 191 -9.28 0.57 17.20
N GLN A 192 -9.98 0.74 16.07
CA GLN A 192 -9.58 0.06 14.82
C GLN A 192 -8.24 0.58 14.29
N LEU A 193 -8.01 1.89 14.26
CA LEU A 193 -6.75 2.49 13.79
C LEU A 193 -5.56 2.06 14.65
N ILE A 194 -5.72 2.02 15.98
CA ILE A 194 -4.68 1.52 16.89
C ILE A 194 -4.42 0.03 16.66
N ASN A 195 -5.45 -0.77 16.40
CA ASN A 195 -5.28 -2.20 16.11
C ASN A 195 -4.63 -2.43 14.73
N LEU A 196 -4.95 -1.59 13.74
CA LEU A 196 -4.31 -1.58 12.43
C LEU A 196 -2.85 -1.14 12.50
N SER A 197 -2.53 -0.11 13.28
CA SER A 197 -1.17 0.39 13.44
C SER A 197 -0.28 -0.57 14.24
N LYS A 198 -0.87 -1.45 15.06
CA LYS A 198 -0.17 -2.54 15.77
C LYS A 198 0.00 -3.80 14.93
N ASN A 199 -0.57 -3.86 13.73
CA ASN A 199 -0.45 -5.03 12.85
C ASN A 199 0.95 -5.06 12.21
N THR A 200 1.68 -6.16 12.43
CA THR A 200 3.06 -6.36 11.92
C THR A 200 3.16 -6.20 10.40
N PHE A 201 2.12 -6.58 9.66
CA PHE A 201 2.08 -6.44 8.20
C PHE A 201 1.93 -4.97 7.76
N VAL A 202 1.10 -4.19 8.46
CA VAL A 202 0.89 -2.76 8.17
C VAL A 202 2.15 -1.96 8.51
N GLN A 203 2.76 -2.25 9.66
CA GLN A 203 4.04 -1.65 10.06
C GLN A 203 5.15 -2.02 9.06
N GLY A 204 5.20 -3.28 8.64
CA GLY A 204 6.12 -3.77 7.62
C GLY A 204 5.95 -3.09 6.28
N GLY A 205 4.72 -3.02 5.77
CA GLY A 205 4.40 -2.37 4.50
C GLY A 205 4.71 -0.87 4.49
N PHE A 206 4.40 -0.17 5.59
CA PHE A 206 4.77 1.24 5.75
C PHE A 206 6.28 1.42 5.74
N LEU A 207 7.00 0.61 6.52
CA LEU A 207 8.46 0.67 6.61
C LEU A 207 9.12 0.38 5.26
N LEU A 208 8.66 -0.64 4.54
CA LEU A 208 9.13 -0.95 3.19
C LEU A 208 8.90 0.24 2.26
N THR A 209 7.72 0.84 2.27
CA THR A 209 7.39 2.00 1.42
C THR A 209 8.33 3.18 1.69
N VAL A 210 8.51 3.55 2.97
CA VAL A 210 9.40 4.65 3.36
C VAL A 210 10.86 4.33 2.99
N SER A 211 11.33 3.11 3.28
CA SER A 211 12.70 2.71 2.96
C SER A 211 12.99 2.67 1.46
N SER A 212 12.02 2.22 0.64
CA SER A 212 12.13 2.24 -0.82
C SER A 212 12.15 3.67 -1.37
N PHE A 213 11.38 4.59 -0.79
CA PHE A 213 11.44 6.01 -1.15
C PHE A 213 12.81 6.61 -0.86
N ILE A 214 13.35 6.38 0.35
CA ILE A 214 14.70 6.83 0.73
C ILE A 214 15.76 6.22 -0.20
N ALA A 215 15.71 4.91 -0.42
CA ALA A 215 16.63 4.23 -1.33
C ALA A 215 16.53 4.77 -2.76
N GLY A 216 15.31 5.04 -3.26
CA GLY A 216 15.07 5.67 -4.56
C GLY A 216 15.69 7.06 -4.67
N PHE A 217 15.50 7.90 -3.65
CA PHE A 217 16.11 9.23 -3.57
C PHE A 217 17.65 9.16 -3.56
N LEU A 218 18.24 8.27 -2.75
CA LEU A 218 19.69 8.08 -2.71
C LEU A 218 20.24 7.51 -4.04
N ASN A 219 19.49 6.64 -4.72
CA ASN A 219 19.84 6.18 -6.07
C ASN A 219 19.84 7.33 -7.09
N TYR A 220 18.93 8.29 -6.94
CA TYR A 220 18.91 9.48 -7.79
C TYR A 220 20.13 10.37 -7.53
N LEU A 221 20.50 10.58 -6.26
CA LEU A 221 21.74 11.28 -5.91
C LEU A 221 22.99 10.57 -6.46
N PHE A 222 23.03 9.23 -6.40
CA PHE A 222 24.12 8.45 -7.02
C PHE A 222 24.26 8.78 -8.51
N ASN A 223 23.15 8.82 -9.25
CA ASN A 223 23.18 9.12 -10.68
C ASN A 223 23.69 10.53 -10.96
N ILE A 224 23.23 11.52 -10.19
CA ILE A 224 23.67 12.92 -10.27
C ILE A 224 25.18 13.03 -10.04
N PHE A 225 25.69 12.44 -8.96
CA PHE A 225 27.11 12.54 -8.62
C PHE A 225 27.99 11.75 -9.59
N ALA A 226 27.55 10.56 -10.01
CA ALA A 226 28.26 9.79 -11.04
C ALA A 226 28.31 10.57 -12.36
N ALA A 227 27.20 11.21 -12.77
CA ALA A 227 27.18 12.01 -13.98
C ALA A 227 28.13 13.21 -13.93
N ARG A 228 28.12 13.95 -12.82
CA ARG A 228 29.03 15.08 -12.61
C ARG A 228 30.50 14.68 -12.58
N ALA A 229 30.81 13.55 -11.94
CA ALA A 229 32.17 13.07 -11.79
C ALA A 229 32.74 12.53 -13.11
N LEU A 230 31.93 11.81 -13.89
CA LEU A 230 32.40 11.02 -15.03
C LEU A 230 32.14 11.67 -16.39
N GLY A 231 31.32 12.72 -16.44
CA GLY A 231 30.82 13.29 -17.69
C GLY A 231 29.89 12.34 -18.46
N PRO A 232 29.47 12.72 -19.68
CA PRO A 232 28.52 11.94 -20.47
C PRO A 232 29.02 10.52 -20.76
N GLU A 233 30.27 10.35 -21.20
CA GLU A 233 30.81 9.04 -21.59
C GLU A 233 30.77 8.02 -20.45
N GLY A 234 31.33 8.38 -19.29
CA GLY A 234 31.37 7.48 -18.14
C GLY A 234 29.99 7.33 -17.46
N TYR A 235 29.12 8.34 -17.53
CA TYR A 235 27.74 8.19 -17.06
C TYR A 235 26.93 7.23 -17.95
N GLY A 236 27.09 7.34 -19.28
CA GLY A 236 26.46 6.45 -20.24
C GLY A 236 26.87 4.99 -20.01
N GLU A 237 28.13 4.77 -19.62
CA GLU A 237 28.63 3.46 -19.21
C GLU A 237 27.90 2.91 -17.97
N ILE A 238 27.78 3.70 -16.90
CA ILE A 238 27.08 3.31 -15.66
C ILE A 238 25.59 3.06 -15.89
N ALA A 239 24.93 3.93 -16.66
CA ALA A 239 23.52 3.80 -16.98
C ALA A 239 23.23 2.53 -17.79
N ALA A 240 24.06 2.26 -18.81
CA ALA A 240 23.96 1.03 -19.59
C ALA A 240 24.23 -0.22 -18.75
N LEU A 241 25.24 -0.20 -17.88
CA LEU A 241 25.53 -1.30 -16.96
C LEU A 241 24.31 -1.63 -16.09
N PHE A 242 23.64 -0.63 -15.51
CA PHE A 242 22.40 -0.85 -14.77
C PHE A 242 21.27 -1.38 -15.64
N ALA A 243 21.13 -0.85 -16.86
CA ALA A 243 20.11 -1.31 -17.80
C ALA A 243 20.26 -2.81 -18.10
N TYR A 244 21.49 -3.26 -18.39
CA TYR A 244 21.80 -4.68 -18.56
C TYR A 244 21.52 -5.50 -17.31
N ILE A 245 21.95 -5.04 -16.12
CA ILE A 245 21.69 -5.75 -14.84
C ILE A 245 20.19 -5.92 -14.61
N VAL A 246 19.38 -4.87 -14.80
CA VAL A 246 17.94 -4.92 -14.57
C VAL A 246 17.26 -5.89 -15.52
N VAL A 247 17.57 -5.83 -16.83
CA VAL A 247 16.98 -6.71 -17.83
C VAL A 247 17.37 -8.16 -17.59
N LEU A 248 18.63 -8.43 -17.30
CA LEU A 248 19.11 -9.79 -17.05
C LEU A 248 18.64 -10.36 -15.69
N SER A 249 18.21 -9.50 -14.76
CA SER A 249 17.68 -9.90 -13.45
C SER A 249 16.16 -10.12 -13.41
N ILE A 250 15.44 -9.95 -14.54
CA ILE A 250 13.98 -10.17 -14.61
C ILE A 250 13.54 -11.54 -14.04
N PRO A 251 14.21 -12.67 -14.37
CA PRO A 251 13.83 -13.97 -13.79
C PRO A 251 14.00 -14.01 -12.26
N MET A 252 14.99 -13.28 -11.73
CA MET A 252 15.26 -13.24 -10.29
C MET A 252 14.20 -12.44 -9.54
N GLY A 253 13.76 -11.31 -10.08
CA GLY A 253 12.65 -10.54 -9.51
C GLY A 253 11.37 -11.38 -9.36
N THR A 254 11.12 -12.26 -10.33
CA THR A 254 10.00 -13.21 -10.29
C THR A 254 10.14 -14.22 -9.17
N ILE A 255 11.33 -14.83 -9.04
CA ILE A 255 11.64 -15.78 -7.97
C ILE A 255 11.50 -15.10 -6.60
N THR A 256 12.03 -13.88 -6.45
CA THR A 256 11.90 -13.11 -5.20
C THR A 256 10.43 -12.88 -4.85
N SER A 257 9.60 -12.41 -5.78
CA SER A 257 8.17 -12.20 -5.54
C SER A 257 7.46 -13.49 -5.11
N LEU A 258 7.83 -14.62 -5.70
CA LEU A 258 7.29 -15.93 -5.33
C LEU A 258 7.68 -16.37 -3.93
N LEU A 259 8.94 -16.20 -3.58
CA LEU A 259 9.46 -16.55 -2.26
C LEU A 259 8.78 -15.72 -1.17
N ILE A 260 8.60 -14.41 -1.40
CA ILE A 260 7.86 -13.53 -0.47
C ILE A 260 6.47 -14.09 -0.20
N GLN A 261 5.71 -14.37 -1.27
CA GLN A 261 4.35 -14.86 -1.14
C GLN A 261 4.30 -16.21 -0.41
N LYS A 262 5.19 -17.14 -0.76
CA LYS A 262 5.11 -18.53 -0.30
C LYS A 262 5.67 -18.74 1.09
N ILE A 263 6.77 -18.07 1.43
CA ILE A 263 7.30 -18.08 2.78
C ILE A 263 6.32 -17.34 3.70
N GLY A 264 5.81 -16.17 3.28
CA GLY A 264 4.88 -15.37 4.08
C GLY A 264 3.51 -16.00 4.29
N SER A 265 3.06 -16.90 3.40
CA SER A 265 1.78 -17.60 3.53
C SER A 265 1.88 -19.03 4.09
N ALA A 266 3.09 -19.51 4.43
CA ALA A 266 3.27 -20.86 4.95
C ALA A 266 2.79 -20.95 6.41
N GLU A 267 2.27 -22.11 6.82
CA GLU A 267 1.91 -22.36 8.23
C GLU A 267 3.14 -22.22 9.15
N ASN A 268 4.29 -22.72 8.69
CA ASN A 268 5.59 -22.55 9.35
C ASN A 268 6.60 -21.86 8.40
N PRO A 269 6.60 -20.51 8.33
CA PRO A 269 7.44 -19.73 7.41
C PRO A 269 8.94 -20.05 7.51
N LYS A 270 9.46 -20.23 8.73
CA LYS A 270 10.87 -20.54 8.98
C LYS A 270 11.27 -21.90 8.42
N GLU A 271 10.46 -22.93 8.67
CA GLU A 271 10.73 -24.29 8.18
C GLU A 271 10.68 -24.36 6.66
N TYR A 272 9.68 -23.70 6.06
CA TYR A 272 9.57 -23.59 4.62
C TYR A 272 10.77 -22.86 4.01
N ALA A 273 11.20 -21.75 4.62
CA ALA A 273 12.38 -21.02 4.17
C ALA A 273 13.65 -21.87 4.23
N VAL A 274 13.87 -22.64 5.30
CA VAL A 274 14.99 -23.58 5.44
C VAL A 274 14.94 -24.67 4.36
N ALA A 275 13.77 -25.27 4.11
CA ALA A 275 13.63 -26.30 3.09
C ALA A 275 13.97 -25.76 1.69
N VAL A 276 13.52 -24.55 1.36
CA VAL A 276 13.86 -23.89 0.09
C VAL A 276 15.36 -23.57 0.04
N HIS A 277 15.96 -23.09 1.13
CA HIS A 277 17.40 -22.83 1.20
C HIS A 277 18.20 -24.09 0.88
N SER A 278 17.91 -25.20 1.57
CA SER A 278 18.58 -26.48 1.36
C SER A 278 18.42 -26.97 -0.07
N TRP A 279 17.23 -26.83 -0.67
CA TRP A 279 17.00 -27.19 -2.06
C TRP A 279 17.82 -26.33 -3.03
N ILE A 280 17.88 -25.01 -2.83
CA ILE A 280 18.69 -24.10 -3.67
C ILE A 280 20.18 -24.47 -3.55
N VAL A 281 20.68 -24.69 -2.33
CA VAL A 281 22.08 -25.07 -2.10
C VAL A 281 22.41 -26.41 -2.78
N GLU A 282 21.53 -27.41 -2.68
CA GLU A 282 21.71 -28.70 -3.35
C GLU A 282 21.72 -28.56 -4.88
N LYS A 283 20.82 -27.75 -5.46
CA LYS A 283 20.80 -27.50 -6.90
C LYS A 283 21.99 -26.70 -7.38
N THR A 284 22.43 -25.70 -6.62
CA THR A 284 23.60 -24.89 -6.94
C THR A 284 24.86 -25.74 -7.00
N LYS A 285 25.02 -26.72 -6.08
CA LYS A 285 26.11 -27.70 -6.13
C LYS A 285 26.09 -28.56 -7.39
N LYS A 286 24.90 -28.89 -7.91
CA LYS A 286 24.73 -29.68 -9.15
C LYS A 286 24.94 -28.84 -10.42
N TRP A 287 24.67 -27.54 -10.37
CA TRP A 287 24.74 -26.62 -11.51
C TRP A 287 26.04 -25.82 -11.58
N TRP A 288 27.10 -26.26 -10.90
CA TRP A 288 28.39 -25.59 -10.87
C TRP A 288 28.97 -25.35 -12.29
N PHE A 289 28.68 -26.22 -13.26
CA PHE A 289 29.12 -26.09 -14.65
C PHE A 289 28.58 -24.83 -15.35
N LEU A 290 27.49 -24.21 -14.86
CA LEU A 290 27.00 -22.94 -15.39
C LEU A 290 28.02 -21.81 -15.19
N ILE A 291 28.90 -21.92 -14.19
CA ILE A 291 29.99 -20.97 -13.96
C ILE A 291 30.96 -20.99 -15.16
N PHE A 292 31.27 -22.16 -15.72
CA PHE A 292 32.10 -22.22 -16.93
C PHE A 292 31.43 -21.55 -18.12
N GLY A 293 30.12 -21.75 -18.30
CA GLY A 293 29.37 -21.05 -19.34
C GLY A 293 29.49 -19.54 -19.21
N ILE A 294 29.36 -19.01 -17.99
CA ILE A 294 29.54 -17.58 -17.70
C ILE A 294 30.98 -17.14 -18.03
N VAL A 295 31.99 -17.88 -17.61
CA VAL A 295 33.40 -17.56 -17.88
C VAL A 295 33.70 -17.54 -19.38
N ILE A 296 33.16 -18.50 -20.14
CA ILE A 296 33.35 -18.58 -21.60
C ILE A 296 32.69 -17.40 -22.32
N ILE A 297 31.52 -16.95 -21.86
CA ILE A 297 30.79 -15.83 -22.49
C ILE A 297 31.41 -14.47 -22.12
N THR A 298 32.03 -14.35 -20.94
CA THR A 298 32.53 -13.08 -20.37
C THR A 298 33.42 -12.26 -21.33
N PRO A 299 34.41 -12.85 -22.04
CA PRO A 299 35.25 -12.12 -23.00
C PRO A 299 34.48 -11.47 -24.16
N PHE A 300 33.32 -12.01 -24.53
CA PHE A 300 32.48 -11.52 -25.63
C PHE A 300 31.49 -10.44 -25.19
N ILE A 301 31.33 -10.20 -23.88
CA ILE A 301 30.35 -9.23 -23.39
C ILE A 301 30.67 -7.80 -23.84
N PRO A 302 31.92 -7.29 -23.73
CA PRO A 302 32.23 -5.94 -24.20
C PRO A 302 31.88 -5.73 -25.67
N SER A 303 32.18 -6.70 -26.55
CA SER A 303 31.87 -6.58 -27.98
C SER A 303 30.37 -6.63 -28.28
N VAL A 304 29.61 -7.44 -27.54
CA VAL A 304 28.15 -7.53 -27.70
C VAL A 304 27.43 -6.30 -27.14
N THR A 305 27.91 -5.74 -26.03
CA THR A 305 27.22 -4.66 -25.31
C THR A 305 27.75 -3.25 -25.60
N ASN A 306 28.92 -3.15 -26.23
CA ASN A 306 29.68 -1.90 -26.37
C ASN A 306 30.06 -1.26 -25.02
N LEU A 307 30.03 -2.03 -23.94
CA LEU A 307 30.61 -1.63 -22.66
C LEU A 307 32.14 -1.68 -22.74
N SER A 308 32.79 -0.84 -21.94
CA SER A 308 34.22 -0.96 -21.69
C SER A 308 34.55 -2.37 -21.16
N PRO A 309 35.77 -2.89 -21.40
CA PRO A 309 36.19 -4.18 -20.85
C PRO A 309 35.97 -4.28 -19.34
N MET A 310 36.22 -3.19 -18.58
CA MET A 310 36.03 -3.17 -17.14
C MET A 310 34.58 -3.42 -16.73
N SER A 311 33.62 -2.66 -17.28
CA SER A 311 32.20 -2.85 -16.96
C SER A 311 31.65 -4.16 -17.52
N GLY A 312 32.07 -4.55 -18.73
CA GLY A 312 31.64 -5.77 -19.38
C GLY A 312 32.04 -7.03 -18.62
N TYR A 313 33.24 -7.05 -18.02
CA TYR A 313 33.70 -8.19 -17.22
C TYR A 313 33.10 -8.22 -15.81
N ILE A 314 32.73 -7.06 -15.26
CA ILE A 314 32.05 -6.96 -13.95
C ILE A 314 30.57 -7.37 -14.05
N LEU A 315 29.92 -7.17 -15.20
CA LEU A 315 28.49 -7.45 -15.39
C LEU A 315 28.08 -8.89 -14.98
N PRO A 316 28.73 -9.98 -15.44
CA PRO A 316 28.39 -11.33 -15.01
C PRO A 316 28.56 -11.56 -13.51
N PHE A 317 29.59 -10.96 -12.91
CA PHE A 317 29.79 -11.06 -11.47
C PHE A 317 28.62 -10.41 -10.70
N LEU A 318 28.21 -9.20 -11.09
CA LEU A 318 27.06 -8.51 -10.51
C LEU A 318 25.75 -9.30 -10.71
N MET A 319 25.60 -9.99 -11.84
CA MET A 319 24.46 -10.89 -12.06
C MET A 319 24.45 -12.07 -11.10
N VAL A 320 25.60 -12.72 -10.87
CA VAL A 320 25.72 -13.83 -9.92
C VAL A 320 25.41 -13.37 -8.49
N VAL A 321 25.92 -12.19 -8.10
CA VAL A 321 25.60 -11.58 -6.80
C VAL A 321 24.10 -11.29 -6.68
N SER A 322 23.49 -10.73 -7.73
CA SER A 322 22.05 -10.43 -7.77
C SER A 322 21.20 -11.69 -7.69
N PHE A 323 21.59 -12.76 -8.40
CA PHE A 323 20.96 -14.07 -8.33
C PHE A 323 21.00 -14.63 -6.91
N ALA A 324 22.17 -14.63 -6.26
CA ALA A 324 22.32 -15.12 -4.90
C ALA A 324 21.51 -14.27 -3.90
N SER A 325 21.45 -12.95 -4.12
CA SER A 325 20.73 -12.01 -3.26
C SER A 325 19.20 -12.14 -3.38
N ALA A 326 18.70 -12.53 -4.56
CA ALA A 326 17.27 -12.66 -4.83
C ALA A 326 16.55 -13.61 -3.86
N TYR A 327 17.20 -14.73 -3.51
CA TYR A 327 16.67 -15.67 -2.52
C TYR A 327 16.58 -15.04 -1.13
N TYR A 328 17.68 -14.50 -0.61
CA TYR A 328 17.71 -13.97 0.75
C TYR A 328 16.81 -12.75 0.92
N THR A 329 16.76 -11.89 -0.09
CA THR A 329 15.82 -10.76 -0.15
C THR A 329 14.37 -11.25 -0.03
N GLY A 330 14.00 -12.27 -0.82
CA GLY A 330 12.66 -12.85 -0.76
C GLY A 330 12.37 -13.55 0.57
N ALA A 331 13.38 -14.23 1.13
CA ALA A 331 13.26 -14.94 2.40
C ALA A 331 13.09 -13.99 3.58
N LEU A 332 13.89 -12.93 3.70
CA LEU A 332 13.78 -11.97 4.79
C LEU A 332 12.43 -11.24 4.78
N GLN A 333 11.97 -10.84 3.59
CA GLN A 333 10.65 -10.21 3.43
C GLN A 333 9.52 -11.21 3.74
N GLY A 334 9.60 -12.45 3.24
CA GLY A 334 8.62 -13.50 3.55
C GLY A 334 8.60 -13.91 5.02
N LEU A 335 9.73 -13.81 5.73
CA LEU A 335 9.81 -14.00 7.18
C LEU A 335 9.39 -12.76 8.00
N HIS A 336 8.93 -11.71 7.33
CA HIS A 336 8.51 -10.43 7.92
C HIS A 336 9.63 -9.68 8.68
N ILE A 337 10.89 -9.87 8.28
CA ILE A 337 12.06 -9.20 8.86
C ILE A 337 12.29 -7.86 8.14
N PHE A 338 11.27 -7.01 8.13
CA PHE A 338 11.23 -5.80 7.29
C PHE A 338 12.25 -4.73 7.71
N PHE A 339 12.51 -4.56 9.00
CA PHE A 339 13.42 -3.53 9.50
C PHE A 339 14.86 -3.76 9.08
N LEU A 340 15.40 -4.95 9.34
CA LEU A 340 16.78 -5.26 8.97
C LEU A 340 16.96 -5.28 7.45
N PHE A 341 15.95 -5.74 6.70
CA PHE A 341 15.95 -5.64 5.25
C PHE A 341 16.02 -4.18 4.76
N ALA A 342 15.21 -3.28 5.35
CA ALA A 342 15.23 -1.85 5.03
C ALA A 342 16.61 -1.21 5.31
N VAL A 343 17.21 -1.52 6.47
CA VAL A 343 18.56 -1.04 6.84
C VAL A 343 19.62 -1.51 5.84
N ILE A 344 19.61 -2.80 5.46
CA ILE A 344 20.54 -3.32 4.45
C ILE A 344 20.34 -2.64 3.09
N SER A 345 19.10 -2.44 2.67
CA SER A 345 18.78 -1.80 1.39
C SER A 345 19.33 -0.37 1.33
N ILE A 346 19.08 0.45 2.37
CA ILE A 346 19.60 1.82 2.45
C ILE A 346 21.12 1.81 2.56
N GLY A 347 21.70 0.96 3.42
CA GLY A 347 23.15 0.86 3.60
C GLY A 347 23.89 0.46 2.32
N SER A 348 23.33 -0.45 1.52
CA SER A 348 23.89 -0.84 0.22
C SER A 348 23.87 0.32 -0.77
N VAL A 349 22.80 1.12 -0.78
CA VAL A 349 22.73 2.32 -1.64
C VAL A 349 23.72 3.40 -1.19
N LEU A 350 23.86 3.63 0.11
CA LEU A 350 24.86 4.55 0.66
C LEU A 350 26.29 4.11 0.31
N LEU A 351 26.58 2.81 0.39
CA LEU A 351 27.91 2.30 0.08
C LEU A 351 28.27 2.53 -1.38
N LYS A 352 27.37 2.29 -2.34
CA LYS A 352 27.67 2.63 -3.75
C LYS A 352 27.72 4.14 -4.00
N LEU A 353 26.92 4.93 -3.28
CA LEU A 353 26.94 6.40 -3.35
C LEU A 353 28.31 6.96 -2.98
N THR A 354 28.99 6.35 -1.99
CA THR A 354 30.37 6.73 -1.62
C THR A 354 31.31 6.70 -2.82
N GLY A 355 31.21 5.70 -3.72
CA GLY A 355 32.04 5.65 -4.93
C GLY A 355 31.84 6.85 -5.86
N ALA A 356 30.57 7.23 -6.09
CA ALA A 356 30.25 8.40 -6.91
C ALA A 356 30.71 9.72 -6.26
N ILE A 357 30.61 9.83 -4.93
CA ILE A 357 31.09 10.99 -4.17
C ILE A 357 32.63 11.09 -4.26
N LEU A 358 33.34 9.98 -4.09
CA LEU A 358 34.81 9.96 -4.18
C LEU A 358 35.29 10.36 -5.58
N ALA A 359 34.67 9.82 -6.63
CA ALA A 359 34.94 10.23 -8.00
C ALA A 359 34.70 11.74 -8.22
N LEU A 360 33.63 12.29 -7.62
CA LEU A 360 33.31 13.72 -7.71
C LEU A 360 34.39 14.61 -7.09
N TYR A 361 35.05 14.15 -6.03
CA TYR A 361 36.19 14.85 -5.41
C TYR A 361 37.54 14.53 -6.06
N GLY A 362 37.54 13.84 -7.21
CA GLY A 362 38.75 13.52 -7.98
C GLY A 362 39.51 12.28 -7.51
N PHE A 363 38.96 11.49 -6.59
CA PHE A 363 39.55 10.22 -6.17
C PHE A 363 39.18 9.10 -7.16
N GLY A 364 39.86 9.04 -8.30
CA GLY A 364 39.59 8.10 -9.39
C GLY A 364 38.42 8.51 -10.28
N GLY A 365 38.13 7.71 -11.30
CA GLY A 365 37.04 7.93 -12.25
C GLY A 365 36.01 6.80 -12.22
N LEU A 366 35.82 6.13 -13.35
CA LEU A 366 34.83 5.06 -13.49
C LEU A 366 35.14 3.87 -12.56
N GLU A 367 36.42 3.55 -12.40
CA GLU A 367 36.92 2.45 -11.60
C GLU A 367 36.48 2.51 -10.14
N ILE A 368 36.57 3.67 -9.48
CA ILE A 368 36.16 3.78 -8.06
C ILE A 368 34.65 3.57 -7.91
N VAL A 369 33.86 4.07 -8.87
CA VAL A 369 32.41 3.89 -8.89
C VAL A 369 32.05 2.41 -9.04
N LEU A 370 32.74 1.70 -9.94
CA LEU A 370 32.55 0.26 -10.15
C LEU A 370 32.97 -0.57 -8.94
N VAL A 371 34.07 -0.23 -8.28
CA VAL A 371 34.54 -0.92 -7.05
C VAL A 371 33.48 -0.81 -5.95
N PHE A 372 32.97 0.39 -5.67
CA PHE A 372 31.95 0.58 -4.64
C PHE A 372 30.59 -0.01 -5.03
N LEU A 373 30.28 -0.07 -6.33
CA LEU A 373 29.10 -0.78 -6.82
C LEU A 373 29.21 -2.29 -6.52
N VAL A 374 30.33 -2.92 -6.87
CA VAL A 374 30.60 -4.34 -6.58
C VAL A 374 30.59 -4.61 -5.08
N LEU A 375 31.27 -3.76 -4.30
CA LEU A 375 31.33 -3.87 -2.85
C LEU A 375 29.92 -3.80 -2.22
N SER A 376 29.07 -2.88 -2.69
CA SER A 376 27.69 -2.76 -2.21
C SER A 376 26.87 -4.03 -2.44
N GLY A 377 27.03 -4.68 -3.60
CA GLY A 377 26.36 -5.94 -3.91
C GLY A 377 26.82 -7.08 -3.00
N ILE A 378 28.14 -7.22 -2.80
CA ILE A 378 28.74 -8.26 -1.96
C ILE A 378 28.33 -8.07 -0.49
N VAL A 379 28.51 -6.87 0.05
CA VAL A 379 28.15 -6.55 1.44
C VAL A 379 26.66 -6.78 1.67
N GLY A 380 25.80 -6.31 0.75
CA GLY A 380 24.35 -6.53 0.82
C GLY A 380 23.99 -8.02 0.84
N LEU A 381 24.61 -8.83 -0.03
CA LEU A 381 24.42 -10.28 -0.07
C LEU A 381 24.85 -10.95 1.24
N LEU A 382 26.04 -10.62 1.76
CA LEU A 382 26.58 -11.19 3.00
C LEU A 382 25.70 -10.84 4.20
N LEU A 383 25.30 -9.57 4.34
CA LEU A 383 24.41 -9.15 5.43
C LEU A 383 23.05 -9.85 5.35
N ASN A 384 22.45 -9.93 4.15
CA ASN A 384 21.19 -10.65 3.95
C ASN A 384 21.32 -12.13 4.35
N HIS A 385 22.42 -12.79 3.96
CA HIS A 385 22.70 -14.17 4.33
C HIS A 385 22.89 -14.36 5.84
N LEU A 386 23.71 -13.52 6.49
CA LEU A 386 23.99 -13.61 7.92
C LEU A 386 22.72 -13.44 8.76
N ILE A 387 21.87 -12.47 8.40
CA ILE A 387 20.59 -12.25 9.09
C ILE A 387 19.64 -13.41 8.87
N PHE A 388 19.58 -13.95 7.65
CA PHE A 388 18.80 -15.13 7.36
C PHE A 388 19.21 -16.30 8.28
N ILE A 389 20.50 -16.67 8.28
CA ILE A 389 21.04 -17.78 9.09
C ILE A 389 20.77 -17.57 10.58
N LYS A 390 21.03 -16.36 11.11
CA LYS A 390 20.77 -16.02 12.52
C LYS A 390 19.31 -16.27 12.90
N ASN A 391 18.38 -15.98 12.00
CA ASN A 391 16.95 -16.08 12.26
C ASN A 391 16.36 -17.49 12.07
N ILE A 392 17.09 -18.40 11.41
CA ILE A 392 16.68 -19.81 11.17
C ILE A 392 17.42 -20.85 12.02
N ARG A 393 18.56 -20.51 12.64
CA ARG A 393 19.45 -21.46 13.37
C ARG A 393 18.80 -22.19 14.55
N ALA A 394 17.62 -21.78 15.01
CA ALA A 394 16.98 -22.30 16.23
C ALA A 394 16.21 -23.64 16.09
N LYS A 395 16.01 -24.21 14.88
CA LYS A 395 15.17 -25.42 14.68
C LYS A 395 15.62 -26.33 13.51
N ALA A 396 16.91 -26.47 13.26
CA ALA A 396 17.41 -27.28 12.13
C ALA A 396 17.45 -28.81 12.40
N GLY A 397 17.23 -29.25 13.64
CA GLY A 397 17.17 -30.68 13.97
C GLY A 397 15.80 -31.26 13.60
N GLN A 398 15.76 -32.17 12.62
CA GLN A 398 14.63 -33.05 12.27
C GLN A 398 13.46 -32.48 11.44
N ILE A 399 13.70 -31.64 10.42
CA ILE A 399 12.63 -31.30 9.47
C ILE A 399 12.77 -32.19 8.22
N MET A 400 11.93 -33.21 8.10
CA MET A 400 11.79 -33.98 6.87
C MET A 400 11.31 -33.06 5.75
N ILE A 401 12.12 -32.95 4.70
CA ILE A 401 11.87 -32.16 3.49
C ILE A 401 10.70 -32.80 2.74
N LYS A 402 9.47 -32.39 3.06
CA LYS A 402 8.32 -32.69 2.22
C LYS A 402 8.42 -31.80 0.99
N ASN A 403 8.80 -32.39 -0.15
CA ASN A 403 8.95 -31.79 -1.49
C ASN A 403 7.63 -31.25 -2.10
N HIS A 404 6.64 -30.95 -1.28
CA HIS A 404 5.27 -30.71 -1.70
C HIS A 404 5.12 -29.26 -2.18
N GLY A 405 4.91 -29.11 -3.49
CA GLY A 405 4.15 -27.98 -4.03
C GLY A 405 4.92 -26.87 -4.73
N ILE A 406 6.26 -26.80 -4.66
CA ILE A 406 7.04 -25.71 -5.32
C ILE A 406 6.78 -25.69 -6.83
N ARG A 407 6.74 -26.87 -7.48
CA ARG A 407 6.48 -26.99 -8.92
C ARG A 407 5.06 -26.55 -9.31
N ASN A 408 4.08 -26.69 -8.42
CA ASN A 408 2.69 -26.30 -8.69
C ASN A 408 2.49 -24.78 -8.65
N ILE A 409 3.44 -24.03 -8.09
CA ILE A 409 3.44 -22.57 -8.07
C ILE A 409 3.59 -22.00 -9.47
N PHE A 410 4.47 -22.61 -10.28
CA PHE A 410 4.67 -22.26 -11.68
C PHE A 410 3.47 -22.58 -12.58
N LYS A 411 2.36 -23.10 -12.02
CA LYS A 411 1.09 -23.28 -12.75
C LYS A 411 0.09 -22.15 -12.47
N ASP A 412 0.39 -21.22 -11.56
CA ASP A 412 -0.51 -20.09 -11.26
C ASP A 412 -0.49 -19.07 -12.41
N ARG A 413 -1.67 -18.87 -13.04
CA ARG A 413 -1.84 -17.90 -14.12
C ARG A 413 -1.57 -16.46 -13.66
N GLN A 414 -1.98 -16.09 -12.44
CA GLN A 414 -1.81 -14.73 -11.93
C GLN A 414 -0.33 -14.38 -11.73
N LEU A 415 0.46 -15.37 -11.32
CA LEU A 415 1.91 -15.24 -11.20
C LEU A 415 2.55 -14.88 -12.54
N TRP A 416 2.23 -15.62 -13.60
CA TRP A 416 2.81 -15.37 -14.92
C TRP A 416 2.33 -14.07 -15.54
N LEU A 417 1.08 -13.67 -15.29
CA LEU A 417 0.59 -12.33 -15.66
C LEU A 417 1.42 -11.23 -14.97
N THR A 418 1.62 -11.34 -13.66
CA THR A 418 2.40 -10.36 -12.89
C THR A 418 3.85 -10.33 -13.37
N THR A 419 4.43 -11.50 -13.62
CA THR A 419 5.80 -11.67 -14.15
C THR A 419 5.95 -10.99 -15.51
N GLY A 420 5.02 -11.24 -16.44
CA GLY A 420 5.05 -10.64 -17.77
C GLY A 420 4.91 -9.12 -17.73
N VAL A 421 4.07 -8.59 -16.84
CA VAL A 421 3.94 -7.14 -16.62
C VAL A 421 5.24 -6.54 -16.08
N MET A 422 5.86 -7.16 -15.07
CA MET A 422 7.13 -6.69 -14.51
C MET A 422 8.26 -6.78 -15.53
N ALA A 423 8.32 -7.85 -16.33
CA ALA A 423 9.28 -8.01 -17.41
C ALA A 423 9.12 -6.92 -18.48
N ALA A 424 7.88 -6.63 -18.90
CA ALA A 424 7.59 -5.57 -19.85
C ALA A 424 8.03 -4.20 -19.31
N LEU A 425 7.69 -3.88 -18.07
CA LEU A 425 8.14 -2.63 -17.43
C LEU A 425 9.66 -2.53 -17.37
N ALA A 426 10.34 -3.61 -16.99
CA ALA A 426 11.81 -3.65 -16.91
C ALA A 426 12.47 -3.47 -18.28
N LEU A 427 11.96 -4.15 -19.32
CA LEU A 427 12.45 -4.01 -20.69
C LEU A 427 12.22 -2.58 -21.21
N MET A 428 11.00 -2.08 -21.09
CA MET A 428 10.65 -0.73 -21.52
C MET A 428 11.47 0.36 -20.84
N ASN A 429 11.85 0.14 -19.58
CA ASN A 429 12.61 1.12 -18.82
C ASN A 429 14.11 1.12 -19.15
N ASN A 430 14.64 0.14 -19.88
CA ASN A 430 16.09 -0.05 -19.97
C ASN A 430 16.61 -0.39 -21.38
N VAL A 431 15.77 -0.95 -22.25
CA VAL A 431 16.18 -1.39 -23.60
C VAL A 431 16.61 -0.22 -24.48
N ASP A 432 15.98 0.93 -24.29
CA ASP A 432 16.32 2.17 -24.99
C ASP A 432 17.73 2.68 -24.62
N ILE A 433 18.10 2.59 -23.34
CA ILE A 433 19.43 2.92 -22.84
C ILE A 433 20.47 1.91 -23.36
N MET A 434 20.15 0.61 -23.35
CA MET A 434 21.00 -0.44 -23.93
C MET A 434 21.23 -0.22 -25.43
N PHE A 435 20.17 0.17 -26.16
CA PHE A 435 20.25 0.48 -27.58
C PHE A 435 21.16 1.68 -27.82
N ALA A 436 20.96 2.78 -27.08
CA ALA A 436 21.77 3.98 -27.21
C ALA A 436 23.26 3.71 -26.96
N LYS A 437 23.60 2.93 -25.93
CA LYS A 437 24.99 2.53 -25.67
C LYS A 437 25.58 1.66 -26.78
N LYS A 438 24.77 0.79 -27.39
CA LYS A 438 25.24 -0.16 -28.40
C LYS A 438 25.52 0.51 -29.75
N PHE A 439 24.69 1.47 -30.15
CA PHE A 439 24.67 1.98 -31.52
C PHE A 439 25.14 3.43 -31.68
N PHE A 440 25.17 4.23 -30.61
CA PHE A 440 25.70 5.59 -30.65
C PHE A 440 27.08 5.69 -30.01
N ASP A 441 27.75 6.81 -30.26
CA ASP A 441 29.00 7.14 -29.58
C ASP A 441 28.79 7.28 -28.06
N ALA A 442 29.89 7.23 -27.31
CA ALA A 442 29.85 7.21 -25.85
C ALA A 442 29.23 8.48 -25.25
N GLU A 443 29.47 9.64 -25.87
CA GLU A 443 28.96 10.93 -25.42
C GLU A 443 27.44 11.02 -25.62
N GLN A 444 26.94 10.68 -26.81
CA GLN A 444 25.52 10.63 -27.15
C GLN A 444 24.76 9.62 -26.29
N ALA A 445 25.33 8.44 -26.04
CA ALA A 445 24.75 7.46 -25.13
C ALA A 445 24.63 8.03 -23.69
N GLY A 446 25.62 8.82 -23.26
CA GLY A 446 25.61 9.57 -22.02
C GLY A 446 24.52 10.63 -21.94
N LEU A 447 24.40 11.46 -22.97
CA LEU A 447 23.36 12.47 -23.09
C LEU A 447 21.97 11.83 -23.09
N TYR A 448 21.76 10.76 -23.86
CA TYR A 448 20.52 9.99 -23.86
C TYR A 448 20.19 9.43 -22.47
N SER A 449 21.20 8.86 -21.78
CA SER A 449 21.02 8.31 -20.43
C SER A 449 20.60 9.39 -19.43
N SER A 450 21.15 10.60 -19.54
CA SER A 450 20.74 11.75 -18.71
C SER A 450 19.29 12.15 -19.00
N TRP A 451 18.91 12.23 -20.27
CA TRP A 451 17.53 12.50 -20.68
C TRP A 451 16.56 11.45 -20.15
N ALA A 452 16.92 10.16 -20.25
CA ALA A 452 16.10 9.06 -19.77
C ALA A 452 15.88 9.15 -18.25
N LEU A 453 16.89 9.57 -17.48
CA LEU A 453 16.75 9.81 -16.04
C LEU A 453 15.74 10.93 -15.75
N PHE A 454 15.83 12.06 -16.46
CA PHE A 454 14.88 13.17 -16.31
C PHE A 454 13.45 12.80 -16.72
N ALA A 455 13.29 11.94 -17.72
CA ALA A 455 11.97 11.49 -18.11
C ALA A 455 11.35 10.56 -17.04
N LYS A 456 12.16 9.66 -16.46
CA LYS A 456 11.69 8.64 -15.51
C LYS A 456 11.48 9.19 -14.09
N ILE A 457 11.86 10.44 -13.80
CA ILE A 457 11.67 11.05 -12.47
C ILE A 457 10.19 11.11 -12.07
N ILE A 458 9.29 11.39 -13.03
CA ILE A 458 7.84 11.47 -12.80
C ILE A 458 7.33 10.13 -12.27
N PHE A 459 7.78 9.03 -12.87
CA PHE A 459 7.43 7.68 -12.45
C PHE A 459 7.90 7.38 -11.02
N TYR A 460 9.14 7.75 -10.68
CA TYR A 460 9.67 7.49 -9.34
C TYR A 460 8.96 8.28 -8.25
N VAL A 461 8.66 9.56 -8.51
CA VAL A 461 7.92 10.42 -7.57
C VAL A 461 6.49 9.92 -7.38
N LEU A 462 5.84 9.45 -8.44
CA LEU A 462 4.44 9.00 -8.41
C LEU A 462 4.29 7.50 -8.13
N GLY A 463 5.39 6.77 -7.94
CA GLY A 463 5.42 5.34 -7.63
C GLY A 463 4.47 4.92 -6.49
N PRO A 464 4.43 5.62 -5.34
CA PRO A 464 3.48 5.31 -4.26
C PRO A 464 2.01 5.34 -4.71
N ILE A 465 1.64 6.29 -5.57
CA ILE A 465 0.28 6.41 -6.11
C ILE A 465 -0.05 5.21 -6.99
N LEU A 466 0.91 4.75 -7.81
CA LEU A 466 0.75 3.57 -8.66
C LEU A 466 0.51 2.30 -7.83
N THR A 467 1.29 2.09 -6.77
CA THR A 467 1.11 0.95 -5.86
C THR A 467 -0.23 1.00 -5.13
N MET A 468 -0.63 2.17 -4.61
CA MET A 468 -1.92 2.33 -3.94
C MET A 468 -3.10 2.10 -4.89
N SER A 469 -2.95 2.53 -6.14
CA SER A 469 -3.96 2.30 -7.18
C SER A 469 -4.16 0.82 -7.46
N PHE A 470 -3.07 0.05 -7.58
CA PHE A 470 -3.14 -1.41 -7.73
C PHE A 470 -3.90 -2.06 -6.55
N ILE A 471 -3.56 -1.70 -5.31
CA ILE A 471 -4.21 -2.23 -4.10
C ILE A 471 -5.71 -1.88 -4.12
N PHE A 472 -6.05 -0.63 -4.39
CA PHE A 472 -7.43 -0.14 -4.43
C PHE A 472 -8.26 -0.90 -5.47
N PHE A 473 -7.78 -1.00 -6.70
CA PHE A 473 -8.49 -1.66 -7.81
C PHE A 473 -8.59 -3.18 -7.65
N SER A 474 -7.70 -3.80 -6.86
CA SER A 474 -7.78 -5.22 -6.54
C SER A 474 -8.93 -5.56 -5.57
N SER A 475 -9.50 -4.56 -4.89
CA SER A 475 -10.58 -4.76 -3.93
C SER A 475 -11.93 -5.01 -4.63
N LYS A 476 -12.72 -5.98 -4.18
CA LYS A 476 -14.00 -6.34 -4.85
C LYS A 476 -15.16 -5.36 -4.63
N LYS A 477 -14.96 -4.24 -3.93
CA LYS A 477 -16.05 -3.38 -3.45
C LYS A 477 -16.15 -2.07 -4.25
N HIS A 478 -17.31 -1.88 -4.89
CA HIS A 478 -17.76 -0.64 -5.56
C HIS A 478 -17.07 -0.29 -6.90
N GLU A 479 -17.53 -0.92 -7.97
CA GLU A 479 -17.02 -0.71 -9.34
C GLU A 479 -17.14 0.75 -9.83
N ILE A 480 -18.21 1.46 -9.49
CA ILE A 480 -18.38 2.89 -9.84
C ILE A 480 -17.27 3.76 -9.22
N LYS A 481 -16.87 3.49 -7.97
CA LYS A 481 -15.78 4.22 -7.31
C LYS A 481 -14.44 3.97 -8.00
N HIS A 482 -14.24 2.78 -8.55
CA HIS A 482 -13.02 2.47 -9.31
C HIS A 482 -12.92 3.33 -10.58
N GLN A 483 -14.03 3.61 -11.23
CA GLN A 483 -14.02 4.42 -12.46
C GLN A 483 -13.68 5.88 -12.18
N ILE A 484 -14.28 6.48 -11.15
CA ILE A 484 -14.00 7.86 -10.75
C ILE A 484 -12.52 8.00 -10.37
N VAL A 485 -12.02 7.09 -9.52
CA VAL A 485 -10.61 7.10 -9.11
C VAL A 485 -9.68 6.91 -10.30
N PHE A 486 -10.02 6.03 -11.25
CA PHE A 486 -9.23 5.86 -12.46
C PHE A 486 -9.12 7.18 -13.26
N ILE A 487 -10.25 7.81 -13.56
CA ILE A 487 -10.29 9.05 -14.35
C ILE A 487 -9.58 10.20 -13.59
N SER A 488 -9.85 10.37 -12.29
CA SER A 488 -9.21 11.41 -11.49
C SER A 488 -7.70 11.22 -11.39
N SER A 489 -7.23 9.98 -11.22
CA SER A 489 -5.79 9.68 -11.22
C SER A 489 -5.18 9.94 -12.59
N PHE A 490 -5.84 9.56 -13.68
CA PHE A 490 -5.35 9.79 -15.03
C PHE A 490 -5.22 11.30 -15.36
N ILE A 491 -6.22 12.11 -14.97
CA ILE A 491 -6.17 13.58 -15.08
C ILE A 491 -5.06 14.16 -14.21
N PHE A 492 -4.92 13.68 -12.98
CA PHE A 492 -3.84 14.10 -12.09
C PHE A 492 -2.46 13.83 -12.68
N LEU A 493 -2.23 12.65 -13.25
CA LEU A 493 -0.98 12.30 -13.94
C LEU A 493 -0.73 13.24 -15.13
N ALA A 494 -1.75 13.54 -15.93
CA ALA A 494 -1.63 14.49 -17.04
C ALA A 494 -1.26 15.91 -16.56
N MET A 495 -1.88 16.39 -15.47
CA MET A 495 -1.56 17.69 -14.88
C MET A 495 -0.11 17.75 -14.38
N VAL A 496 0.37 16.71 -13.69
CA VAL A 496 1.78 16.63 -13.28
C VAL A 496 2.70 16.67 -14.49
N GLY A 497 2.33 16.02 -15.60
CA GLY A 497 3.07 16.09 -16.85
C GLY A 497 3.18 17.49 -17.43
N VAL A 498 2.06 18.23 -17.48
CA VAL A 498 2.04 19.63 -17.93
C VAL A 498 2.92 20.51 -17.05
N ILE A 499 2.81 20.38 -15.72
CA ILE A 499 3.64 21.14 -14.77
C ILE A 499 5.12 20.82 -14.99
N THR A 500 5.47 19.54 -15.16
CA THR A 500 6.86 19.12 -15.39
C THR A 500 7.38 19.64 -16.72
N ASN A 501 6.58 19.61 -17.77
CA ASN A 501 6.94 20.16 -19.08
C ASN A 501 7.21 21.67 -19.00
N LEU A 502 6.31 22.44 -18.38
CA LEU A 502 6.50 23.87 -18.15
C LEU A 502 7.77 24.16 -17.32
N GLY A 503 8.01 23.36 -16.27
CA GLY A 503 9.20 23.48 -15.44
C GLY A 503 10.49 23.20 -16.21
N TYR A 504 10.50 22.17 -17.06
CA TYR A 504 11.63 21.83 -17.92
C TYR A 504 11.88 22.88 -19.01
N GLY A 505 10.83 23.45 -19.61
CA GLY A 505 10.98 24.54 -20.58
C GLY A 505 11.50 25.83 -19.94
N ALA A 506 10.93 26.23 -18.81
CA ALA A 506 11.31 27.48 -18.13
C ALA A 506 12.67 27.42 -17.43
N PHE A 507 13.03 26.27 -16.85
CA PHE A 507 14.21 26.13 -15.98
C PHE A 507 15.20 25.07 -16.46
N GLY A 508 15.09 24.55 -17.68
CA GLY A 508 15.88 23.41 -18.14
C GLY A 508 17.40 23.60 -18.02
N LYS A 509 17.91 24.79 -18.38
CA LYS A 509 19.33 25.12 -18.20
C LYS A 509 19.74 25.11 -16.73
N LEU A 510 18.96 25.73 -15.85
CA LEU A 510 19.22 25.77 -14.41
C LEU A 510 19.21 24.36 -13.81
N ILE A 511 18.26 23.52 -14.23
CA ILE A 511 18.13 22.13 -13.79
C ILE A 511 19.37 21.33 -14.19
N ILE A 512 19.77 21.38 -15.47
CA ILE A 512 20.95 20.66 -15.95
C ILE A 512 22.23 21.17 -15.27
N ASP A 513 22.44 22.48 -15.17
CA ASP A 513 23.61 23.04 -14.49
C ASP A 513 23.67 22.62 -13.02
N SER A 514 22.55 22.71 -12.30
CA SER A 514 22.46 22.40 -10.88
C SER A 514 22.53 20.91 -10.55
N LEU A 515 22.28 20.01 -11.51
CA LEU A 515 22.27 18.56 -11.24
C LEU A 515 23.41 17.84 -11.96
N PHE A 516 23.64 18.10 -13.24
CA PHE A 516 24.59 17.34 -14.07
C PHE A 516 25.82 18.16 -14.47
N GLY A 517 25.68 19.49 -14.56
CA GLY A 517 26.74 20.41 -14.98
C GLY A 517 26.79 20.61 -16.49
N LYS A 518 27.73 21.48 -16.92
CA LYS A 518 27.80 22.01 -18.28
C LYS A 518 28.02 20.96 -19.37
N ALA A 519 28.68 19.85 -19.05
CA ALA A 519 28.93 18.75 -19.99
C ALA A 519 27.63 18.11 -20.53
N PHE A 520 26.49 18.35 -19.89
CA PHE A 520 25.20 17.80 -20.29
C PHE A 520 24.27 18.83 -20.97
N TRP A 521 24.78 19.98 -21.40
CA TRP A 521 23.97 20.98 -22.11
C TRP A 521 23.32 20.45 -23.39
N GLY A 522 23.91 19.44 -24.03
CA GLY A 522 23.31 18.75 -25.17
C GLY A 522 21.96 18.09 -24.89
N ALA A 523 21.61 17.84 -23.62
CA ALA A 523 20.31 17.28 -23.23
C ALA A 523 19.21 18.35 -23.07
N ILE A 524 19.56 19.63 -22.92
CA ILE A 524 18.60 20.72 -22.66
C ILE A 524 17.49 20.80 -23.72
N PRO A 525 17.79 20.75 -25.04
CA PRO A 525 16.75 20.85 -26.07
C PRO A 525 15.69 19.73 -26.00
N PHE A 526 16.04 18.61 -25.38
CA PHE A 526 15.18 17.42 -25.29
C PHE A 526 14.46 17.32 -23.95
N LEU A 527 14.69 18.25 -23.02
CA LEU A 527 14.17 18.14 -21.65
C LEU A 527 12.65 18.25 -21.61
N GLU A 528 12.05 19.16 -22.38
CA GLU A 528 10.58 19.22 -22.53
C GLU A 528 9.99 17.90 -23.04
N TRP A 529 10.68 17.26 -24.00
CA TRP A 529 10.31 15.96 -24.53
C TRP A 529 10.41 14.84 -23.48
N ALA A 530 11.37 14.96 -22.54
CA ALA A 530 11.48 14.06 -21.40
C ALA A 530 10.21 14.07 -20.54
N ALA A 531 9.58 15.24 -20.34
CA ALA A 531 8.32 15.33 -19.60
C ALA A 531 7.17 14.61 -20.32
N TYR A 532 7.07 14.74 -21.65
CA TYR A 532 6.05 14.05 -22.45
C TYR A 532 6.21 12.53 -22.39
N PHE A 533 7.43 12.01 -22.59
CA PHE A 533 7.73 10.59 -22.47
C PHE A 533 7.48 10.09 -21.04
N GLY A 534 7.99 10.78 -20.03
CA GLY A 534 7.87 10.42 -18.62
C GLY A 534 6.43 10.34 -18.12
N THR A 535 5.60 11.29 -18.54
CA THR A 535 4.17 11.31 -18.24
C THR A 535 3.47 10.12 -18.89
N GLY A 536 3.70 9.92 -20.19
CA GLY A 536 3.16 8.77 -20.91
C GLY A 536 3.57 7.44 -20.26
N TYR A 537 4.85 7.28 -19.93
CA TYR A 537 5.38 6.07 -19.29
C TYR A 537 4.66 5.80 -17.97
N THR A 538 4.51 6.83 -17.12
CA THR A 538 3.82 6.71 -15.84
C THR A 538 2.34 6.37 -16.00
N MET A 539 1.64 7.00 -16.95
CA MET A 539 0.24 6.73 -17.25
C MET A 539 0.04 5.31 -17.80
N MET A 540 0.92 4.86 -18.68
CA MET A 540 0.90 3.51 -19.20
C MET A 540 1.13 2.48 -18.09
N THR A 541 2.11 2.69 -17.20
CA THR A 541 2.32 1.80 -16.04
C THR A 541 1.11 1.79 -15.11
N PHE A 542 0.49 2.94 -14.86
CA PHE A 542 -0.78 3.03 -14.11
C PHE A 542 -1.87 2.15 -14.73
N MET A 543 -2.03 2.19 -16.06
CA MET A 543 -3.00 1.36 -16.78
C MET A 543 -2.66 -0.13 -16.71
N MET A 544 -1.38 -0.51 -16.87
CA MET A 544 -0.92 -1.89 -16.69
C MET A 544 -1.30 -2.42 -15.31
N TYR A 545 -1.09 -1.63 -14.25
CA TYR A 545 -1.47 -2.00 -12.89
C TYR A 545 -2.99 -2.03 -12.68
N TYR A 546 -3.75 -1.10 -13.26
CA TYR A 546 -5.22 -1.14 -13.23
C TYR A 546 -5.77 -2.45 -13.80
N TYR A 547 -5.29 -2.85 -14.98
CA TYR A 547 -5.73 -4.10 -15.62
C TYR A 547 -5.17 -5.35 -14.93
N LEU A 548 -3.95 -5.29 -14.41
CA LEU A 548 -3.36 -6.38 -13.63
C LEU A 548 -4.15 -6.63 -12.34
N ALA A 549 -4.60 -5.57 -11.66
CA ALA A 549 -5.44 -5.66 -10.47
C ALA A 549 -6.79 -6.34 -10.76
N LYS A 550 -7.32 -6.12 -11.97
CA LYS A 550 -8.51 -6.80 -12.49
C LYS A 550 -8.24 -8.20 -13.06
N LYS A 551 -7.00 -8.69 -13.01
CA LYS A 551 -6.55 -9.97 -13.59
C LYS A 551 -6.82 -10.09 -15.09
N ASN A 552 -6.82 -8.96 -15.80
CA ASN A 552 -7.08 -8.90 -17.23
C ASN A 552 -5.76 -9.02 -18.01
N THR A 553 -5.74 -9.89 -19.02
CA THR A 553 -4.57 -10.15 -19.88
C THR A 553 -4.14 -8.95 -20.70
N ILE A 554 -5.03 -7.96 -20.92
CA ILE A 554 -4.65 -6.72 -21.60
C ILE A 554 -3.51 -5.98 -20.87
N SER A 555 -3.29 -6.23 -19.58
CA SER A 555 -2.12 -5.70 -18.85
C SER A 555 -0.77 -6.09 -19.49
N LEU A 556 -0.73 -7.17 -20.28
CA LEU A 556 0.45 -7.61 -21.05
C LEU A 556 0.57 -6.94 -22.42
N LEU A 557 -0.32 -6.01 -22.79
CA LEU A 557 -0.30 -5.35 -24.10
C LEU A 557 1.09 -4.77 -24.46
N PRO A 558 1.80 -4.06 -23.55
CA PRO A 558 3.15 -3.60 -23.87
C PRO A 558 4.10 -4.75 -24.18
N ALA A 559 4.05 -5.86 -23.43
CA ALA A 559 4.86 -7.05 -23.69
C ALA A 559 4.61 -7.62 -25.11
N VAL A 560 3.36 -7.62 -25.56
CA VAL A 560 2.96 -8.11 -26.89
C VAL A 560 3.45 -7.18 -28.00
N LEU A 561 3.39 -5.86 -27.80
CA LEU A 561 3.85 -4.89 -28.79
C LEU A 561 5.38 -4.66 -28.75
N PHE A 562 6.07 -5.18 -27.74
CA PHE A 562 7.50 -4.97 -27.53
C PHE A 562 8.40 -5.43 -28.70
N PRO A 563 8.14 -6.57 -29.39
CA PRO A 563 8.92 -6.94 -30.58
C PRO A 563 8.84 -5.91 -31.71
N VAL A 564 7.66 -5.30 -31.92
CA VAL A 564 7.48 -4.23 -32.91
C VAL A 564 8.29 -3.00 -32.51
N TYR A 565 8.33 -2.68 -31.22
CA TYR A 565 9.17 -1.61 -30.69
C TYR A 565 10.68 -1.87 -30.93
N LEU A 566 11.16 -3.09 -30.71
CA LEU A 566 12.56 -3.44 -31.00
C LEU A 566 12.91 -3.33 -32.48
N ILE A 567 12.03 -3.83 -33.35
CA ILE A 567 12.23 -3.77 -34.80
C ILE A 567 12.24 -2.31 -35.27
N THR A 568 11.31 -1.50 -34.78
CA THR A 568 11.27 -0.07 -35.14
C THR A 568 12.49 0.70 -34.64
N LEU A 569 12.95 0.43 -33.41
CA LEU A 569 14.20 1.00 -32.93
C LEU A 569 15.38 0.64 -33.85
N PHE A 570 15.53 -0.63 -34.20
CA PHE A 570 16.66 -1.09 -35.01
C PHE A 570 16.65 -0.56 -36.45
N LEU A 571 15.47 -0.45 -37.06
CA LEU A 571 15.35 -0.02 -38.47
C LEU A 571 15.38 1.50 -38.65
N PHE A 572 14.87 2.26 -37.69
CA PHE A 572 14.61 3.69 -37.87
C PHE A 572 15.43 4.62 -36.97
N SER A 573 16.12 4.12 -35.95
CA SER A 573 16.88 4.99 -35.04
C SER A 573 18.29 5.27 -35.56
N LYS A 574 18.51 6.46 -36.13
CA LYS A 574 19.83 6.93 -36.57
C LYS A 574 20.45 7.96 -35.64
N THR A 575 19.62 8.60 -34.81
CA THR A 575 20.01 9.62 -33.83
C THR A 575 19.39 9.32 -32.46
N ILE A 576 19.91 9.94 -31.40
CA ILE A 576 19.31 9.84 -30.06
C ILE A 576 17.88 10.36 -30.03
N SER A 577 17.53 11.35 -30.87
CA SER A 577 16.19 11.90 -30.97
C SER A 577 15.21 10.89 -31.55
N ASP A 578 15.62 10.10 -32.55
CA ASP A 578 14.80 9.04 -33.13
C ASP A 578 14.41 8.01 -32.06
N VAL A 579 15.36 7.61 -31.20
CA VAL A 579 15.07 6.71 -30.07
C VAL A 579 14.04 7.34 -29.14
N MET A 580 14.22 8.60 -28.75
CA MET A 580 13.27 9.31 -27.89
C MET A 580 11.85 9.37 -28.51
N TYR A 581 11.75 9.66 -29.80
CA TYR A 581 10.47 9.71 -30.52
C TYR A 581 9.82 8.34 -30.61
N ILE A 582 10.56 7.31 -31.00
CA ILE A 582 10.03 5.94 -31.14
C ILE A 582 9.57 5.41 -29.78
N SER A 583 10.35 5.60 -28.70
CA SER A 583 9.95 5.23 -27.34
C SER A 583 8.69 5.96 -26.89
N THR A 584 8.55 7.23 -27.26
CA THR A 584 7.36 8.04 -26.95
C THR A 584 6.14 7.54 -27.72
N ILE A 585 6.26 7.35 -29.04
CA ILE A 585 5.18 6.84 -29.89
C ILE A 585 4.70 5.48 -29.38
N TYR A 586 5.62 4.55 -29.12
CA TYR A 586 5.28 3.23 -28.57
C TYR A 586 4.49 3.35 -27.26
N THR A 587 4.89 4.26 -26.38
CA THR A 587 4.19 4.51 -25.11
C THR A 587 2.76 5.01 -25.32
N TYR A 588 2.56 6.04 -26.17
CA TYR A 588 1.23 6.61 -26.41
C TYR A 588 0.32 5.70 -27.26
N VAL A 589 0.87 4.86 -28.14
CA VAL A 589 0.11 3.79 -28.80
C VAL A 589 -0.47 2.81 -27.77
N ASN A 590 0.34 2.36 -26.81
CA ASN A 590 -0.14 1.49 -25.73
C ASN A 590 -1.24 2.17 -24.90
N ILE A 591 -1.06 3.43 -24.50
CA ILE A 591 -2.08 4.20 -23.76
C ILE A 591 -3.37 4.30 -24.57
N THR A 592 -3.28 4.61 -25.86
CA THR A 592 -4.45 4.76 -26.73
C THR A 592 -5.24 3.46 -26.80
N ILE A 593 -4.58 2.33 -27.03
CA ILE A 593 -5.24 1.01 -27.05
C ILE A 593 -5.86 0.70 -25.69
N PHE A 594 -5.16 0.96 -24.59
CA PHE A 594 -5.73 0.78 -23.25
C PHE A 594 -6.99 1.65 -23.04
N LEU A 595 -6.99 2.91 -23.49
CA LEU A 595 -8.15 3.80 -23.38
C LEU A 595 -9.31 3.32 -24.23
N LEU A 596 -9.04 2.88 -25.47
CA LEU A 596 -10.06 2.28 -26.34
C LEU A 596 -10.70 1.06 -25.68
N VAL A 597 -9.91 0.17 -25.05
CA VAL A 597 -10.43 -0.97 -24.29
C VAL A 597 -11.23 -0.51 -23.07
N PHE A 598 -10.78 0.52 -22.36
CA PHE A 598 -11.49 1.08 -21.20
C PHE A 598 -12.85 1.67 -21.55
N PHE A 599 -12.97 2.33 -22.72
CA PHE A 599 -14.19 2.99 -23.18
C PHE A 599 -15.09 2.10 -24.05
N LYS A 600 -14.59 0.97 -24.58
CA LYS A 600 -15.35 0.05 -25.46
C LYS A 600 -16.70 -0.36 -24.87
N ASP A 601 -16.72 -0.80 -23.62
CA ASP A 601 -17.95 -1.25 -22.96
C ASP A 601 -18.91 -0.10 -22.61
N ARG A 602 -18.49 1.16 -22.81
CA ARG A 602 -19.25 2.36 -22.44
C ARG A 602 -19.84 3.10 -23.64
N PHE A 603 -19.19 3.04 -24.80
CA PHE A 603 -19.78 3.54 -26.05
C PHE A 603 -21.02 2.71 -26.46
N LEU A 604 -21.02 1.41 -26.16
CA LEU A 604 -22.18 0.53 -26.39
C LEU A 604 -23.41 0.90 -25.54
N PHE A 605 -23.24 1.63 -24.43
CA PHE A 605 -24.34 2.12 -23.59
C PHE A 605 -24.92 3.47 -24.06
N LEU A 606 -24.23 4.17 -24.97
CA LEU A 606 -24.73 5.42 -25.59
C LEU A 606 -25.40 5.16 -26.95
N ILE A 607 -25.26 3.96 -27.49
CA ILE A 607 -25.81 3.52 -28.78
C ILE A 607 -27.05 2.60 -28.58
N HIS A 608 -27.34 2.21 -27.34
CA HIS A 608 -28.61 1.60 -26.89
C HIS A 608 -29.28 2.55 -25.90
#